data_AF-A0A7Z9GAS2-F1
#
_entry.id   AF-A0A7Z9GAS2-F1
#
_cell.length_a   1.000
_cell.length_b   1.000
_cell.length_c   1.000
_cell.angle_alpha   90.00
_cell.angle_beta   90.00
_cell.angle_gamma   90.00
#
_symmetry.space_group_name_H-M   'P 1'
#
loop_
_entity.id
_entity.type
_entity.pdbx_description
1 polymer ?
#
loop_
_entity_poly.entity_id
_entity_poly.type
_entity_poly.pdbx_seq_one_letter_code
_entity_poly.pdbx_strand_id
1 'polypeptide(L)' 'MKRNYKKEYARDHSSKKDKLDRAARNKANKEEDPPPGYEVDHKVPLSKGGGNGKSNRRVVKRSVNRKKAAALRKNLS' A
#
# COMPACT_ATOMS: atom_id res chain seq x y z
N MET A 1 -21.90 7.30 13.52
CA MET A 1 -21.58 7.65 12.11
C MET A 1 -21.50 6.37 11.29
N LYS A 2 -22.41 6.14 10.34
CA LYS A 2 -22.52 4.88 9.58
C LYS A 2 -21.41 4.85 8.51
N ARG A 3 -20.52 3.85 8.53
CA ARG A 3 -19.44 3.73 7.52
C ARG A 3 -20.07 3.65 6.14
N ASN A 4 -19.72 4.58 5.25
CA ASN A 4 -20.22 4.57 3.88
C ASN A 4 -19.37 3.60 3.03
N TYR A 5 -19.75 2.32 3.06
CA TYR A 5 -19.09 1.24 2.33
C TYR A 5 -18.97 1.50 0.82
N LYS A 6 -19.95 2.17 0.19
CA LYS A 6 -19.88 2.51 -1.25
C LYS A 6 -18.78 3.53 -1.55
N LYS A 7 -18.60 4.56 -0.70
CA LYS A 7 -17.50 5.53 -0.83
C LYS A 7 -16.14 4.88 -0.62
N GLU A 8 -16.01 3.94 0.32
CA GLU A 8 -14.77 3.21 0.57
C GLU A 8 -14.40 2.27 -0.59
N TYR A 9 -15.40 1.56 -1.13
CA TYR A 9 -15.21 0.72 -2.32
C TYR A 9 -14.82 1.56 -3.54
N ALA A 10 -15.48 2.70 -3.76
CA ALA A 10 -15.15 3.61 -4.86
C ALA A 10 -13.72 4.16 -4.77
N ARG A 11 -13.24 4.52 -3.58
CA ARG A 11 -11.87 5.03 -3.40
C ARG A 11 -10.79 3.97 -3.57
N ASP A 12 -11.02 2.76 -3.04
CA ASP A 12 -9.92 1.78 -2.85
C ASP A 12 -10.03 0.56 -3.79
N HIS A 13 -11.12 0.44 -4.57
CA HIS A 13 -11.43 -0.73 -5.42
C HIS A 13 -12.11 -0.38 -6.76
N SER A 14 -12.39 0.89 -7.09
CA SER A 14 -13.09 1.21 -8.35
C SER A 14 -12.19 1.17 -9.56
N SER A 15 -10.95 1.67 -9.45
CA SER A 15 -10.10 1.86 -10.62
C SER A 15 -9.29 0.60 -10.95
N LYS A 16 -9.05 0.38 -12.25
CA LYS A 16 -8.14 -0.65 -12.73
C LYS A 16 -6.75 -0.50 -12.10
N LYS A 17 -6.30 0.75 -11.90
CA LYS A 17 -5.02 1.06 -11.24
C LYS A 17 -4.97 0.59 -9.79
N ASP A 18 -6.00 0.86 -8.98
CA ASP A 18 -6.00 0.45 -7.57
C ASP A 18 -6.02 -1.08 -7.41
N LYS A 19 -6.70 -1.78 -8.31
CA LYS A 19 -6.69 -3.25 -8.37
C LYS A 19 -5.30 -3.78 -8.71
N LEU A 20 -4.62 -3.18 -9.69
CA LEU A 20 -3.25 -3.53 -10.07
C LEU A 20 -2.26 -3.23 -8.94
N ASP A 21 -2.37 -2.07 -8.30
CA ASP A 21 -1.50 -1.66 -7.19
C ASP A 21 -1.73 -2.57 -5.96
N ARG A 22 -2.97 -3.04 -5.71
CA ARG A 22 -3.26 -4.07 -4.69
C ARG A 22 -2.60 -5.40 -5.06
N ALA A 23 -2.75 -5.87 -6.29
CA ALA A 23 -2.14 -7.11 -6.74
C ALA A 23 -0.61 -7.07 -6.64
N ALA A 24 0.01 -5.94 -7.01
CA ALA A 24 1.45 -5.72 -6.90
C ALA A 24 1.95 -5.74 -5.45
N ARG A 25 1.20 -5.13 -4.52
CA ARG A 25 1.51 -5.21 -3.07
C ARG A 25 1.41 -6.63 -2.54
N ASN A 26 0.35 -7.36 -2.89
CA ASN A 26 0.18 -8.74 -2.46
C ASN A 26 1.28 -9.65 -3.01
N LYS A 27 1.65 -9.46 -4.28
CA LYS A 27 2.78 -10.16 -4.91
C LYS A 27 4.09 -9.86 -4.18
N ALA A 28 4.37 -8.59 -3.89
CA ALA A 28 5.57 -8.21 -3.15
C ALA A 28 5.63 -8.83 -1.76
N ASN A 29 4.50 -8.87 -1.05
CA ASN A 29 4.42 -9.48 0.28
C ASN A 29 4.65 -10.99 0.24
N LYS A 30 4.12 -11.68 -0.80
CA LYS A 30 4.33 -13.11 -1.01
C LYS A 30 5.77 -13.44 -1.40
N GLU A 31 6.43 -12.58 -2.18
CA GLU A 31 7.81 -12.80 -2.65
C GLU A 31 8.86 -12.56 -1.57
N GLU A 32 8.66 -11.58 -0.69
CA GLU A 32 9.64 -11.24 0.36
C GLU A 32 9.39 -12.00 1.67
N ASP A 33 8.21 -12.57 1.87
CA ASP A 33 7.79 -13.33 3.05
C ASP A 33 8.27 -12.70 4.39
N PRO A 34 7.84 -11.47 4.70
CA PRO A 34 8.40 -10.75 5.83
C PRO A 34 8.02 -11.42 7.17
N PRO A 35 8.91 -11.41 8.16
CA PRO A 35 8.64 -12.02 9.45
C PRO A 35 7.47 -11.32 10.17
N PRO A 36 6.86 -11.98 11.18
CA PRO A 36 5.79 -11.39 11.96
C PRO A 36 6.16 -10.00 12.52
N GLY A 37 5.26 -9.04 12.32
CA GLY A 37 5.47 -7.65 12.74
C GLY A 37 6.17 -6.76 11.70
N TYR A 38 6.59 -7.33 10.57
CA TYR A 38 7.14 -6.60 9.43
C TYR A 38 6.16 -6.60 8.24
N GLU A 39 6.35 -5.64 7.34
CA GLU A 39 5.58 -5.46 6.12
C GLU A 39 6.52 -5.01 4.99
N VAL A 40 6.20 -5.36 3.75
CA VAL A 40 6.93 -4.85 2.57
C VAL A 40 6.45 -3.43 2.27
N ASP A 41 7.37 -2.46 2.35
CA ASP A 41 7.16 -1.06 1.99
C ASP A 41 7.73 -0.77 0.59
N HIS A 42 6.94 -0.07 -0.22
CA HIS A 42 7.40 0.53 -1.46
C HIS A 42 8.00 1.91 -1.16
N LYS A 43 9.31 2.10 -1.36
CA LYS A 43 10.02 3.36 -1.07
C LYS A 43 9.27 4.54 -1.70
N VAL A 44 9.02 4.45 -3.01
CA VAL A 44 8.06 5.27 -3.75
C VAL A 44 6.73 4.50 -3.86
N PRO A 45 5.60 5.04 -3.37
CA PRO A 45 4.31 4.37 -3.47
C PRO A 45 3.88 4.11 -4.92
N LEU A 46 3.24 2.96 -5.17
CA LEU A 46 2.69 2.61 -6.50
C LEU A 46 1.66 3.63 -7.00
N SER A 47 0.88 4.22 -6.09
CA SER A 47 -0.07 5.29 -6.39
C SER A 47 0.61 6.57 -6.89
N LYS A 48 1.90 6.78 -6.57
CA LYS A 48 2.72 7.92 -7.01
C LYS A 48 3.69 7.56 -8.15
N GLY A 49 3.46 6.45 -8.86
CA GLY A 49 4.28 6.03 -10.00
C GLY A 49 5.51 5.19 -9.63
N GLY A 50 5.64 4.76 -8.37
CA GLY A 50 6.69 3.82 -7.97
C GLY A 50 6.53 2.45 -8.65
N GLY A 51 7.64 1.81 -9.02
CA GLY A 51 7.64 0.46 -9.59
C GLY A 51 7.53 -0.66 -8.55
N ASN A 52 7.28 -1.90 -8.98
CA ASN A 52 7.23 -3.07 -8.08
C ASN A 52 8.52 -3.90 -8.06
N GLY A 53 9.65 -3.36 -8.54
CA GLY A 53 10.94 -4.06 -8.54
C GLY A 53 11.57 -4.12 -7.15
N LYS A 54 12.51 -5.07 -6.93
CA LYS A 54 13.24 -5.23 -5.66
C LYS A 54 13.92 -3.94 -5.20
N SER A 55 14.40 -3.11 -6.12
CA SER A 55 15.01 -1.80 -5.83
C SER A 55 14.07 -0.83 -5.11
N ASN A 56 12.76 -0.91 -5.37
CA ASN A 56 11.74 -0.09 -4.73
C ASN A 56 11.09 -0.75 -3.51
N ARG A 57 11.44 -2.00 -3.18
CA ARG A 57 10.90 -2.71 -2.01
C ARG A 57 11.89 -2.63 -0.85
N ARG A 58 11.36 -2.73 0.36
CA ARG A 58 12.12 -2.96 1.58
C ARG A 58 11.23 -3.57 2.65
N VAL A 59 11.77 -4.44 3.47
CA VAL A 59 11.07 -4.97 4.64
C VAL A 59 11.26 -4.00 5.80
N VAL A 60 10.16 -3.50 6.36
CA VAL A 60 10.17 -2.55 7.48
C VAL A 60 9.20 -2.98 8.56
N LYS A 61 9.36 -2.46 9.78
CA LYS A 61 8.39 -2.68 10.85
C LYS A 61 7.02 -2.15 10.41
N ARG A 62 5.97 -2.90 10.75
CA ARG A 62 4.57 -2.55 10.52
C ARG A 62 4.21 -1.13 10.99
N SER A 63 4.70 -0.72 12.17
CA SER A 63 4.47 0.62 12.71
C SER A 63 5.01 1.73 11.81
N VAL A 64 6.20 1.52 11.23
CA VAL A 64 6.85 2.46 10.32
C VAL A 64 6.06 2.57 9.02
N ASN A 65 5.67 1.44 8.43
CA ASN A 65 4.89 1.42 7.18
C ASN A 65 3.53 2.12 7.34
N ARG A 66 2.82 1.83 8.44
CA ARG A 66 1.52 2.44 8.73
C ARG A 66 1.61 3.93 9.02
N LYS A 67 2.64 4.39 9.75
CA LYS A 67 2.89 5.82 9.98
C LYS A 67 3.15 6.56 8.66
N LYS A 68 3.97 5.98 7.77
CA LYS A 68 4.20 6.50 6.42
C LYS A 68 2.90 6.60 5.61
N ALA A 69 2.09 5.54 5.60
CA ALA A 69 0.82 5.53 4.89
C ALA A 69 -0.19 6.57 5.43
N ALA A 70 -0.23 6.76 6.75
CA ALA A 70 -1.08 7.78 7.37
C ALA A 70 -0.63 9.20 7.01
N ALA A 71 0.68 9.48 7.04
CA ALA A 71 1.23 10.77 6.62
C ALA A 71 0.93 11.05 5.14
N LEU A 72 1.04 10.05 4.27
CA LEU A 72 0.69 10.18 2.85
C LEU A 72 -0.77 10.56 2.65
N ARG A 73 -1.69 9.97 3.43
CA ARG A 73 -3.13 10.27 3.36
C ARG A 73 -3.47 11.69 3.81
N LYS A 74 -2.77 12.23 4.82
CA LYS A 74 -2.96 13.62 5.28
C LYS A 74 -2.60 14.64 4.21
N ASN A 75 -1.64 14.32 3.35
CA ASN A 75 -1.21 15.21 2.26
C ASN A 75 -2.10 15.10 1.00
N LEU A 76 -3.18 14.33 1.07
CA LEU A 76 -4.15 14.09 -0.01
C LEU A 76 -5.55 14.64 0.31
N SER A 77 -5.73 15.27 1.49
CA SER A 77 -6.95 15.99 1.90
C SER A 77 -6.73 17.50 1.83
#